data_AF-S5T4Q7-F1
#
_entry.id   AF-S5T4Q7-F1
#
_cell.length_a   1.000
_cell.length_b   1.000
_cell.length_c   1.000
_cell.angle_alpha   90.00
_cell.angle_beta   90.00
_cell.angle_gamma   90.00
#
_symmetry.space_group_name_H-M   'P 1'
#
loop_
_entity.id
_entity.type
_entity.pdbx_description
1 polymer ?
#
loop_
_entity_poly.entity_id
_entity_poly.type
_entity_poly.pdbx_seq_one_letter_code
_entity_poly.pdbx_strand_id
1 'polypeptide(L)'
;MYKETNKRSLIKGVTWRIVATTTTMLIVYVFFGRLDLAIATGLLESVLKIGLFWLHEKAWLKVRWGKKRIEPFNLWFTGLPLSGKTTIADKVFEQLEKLDIPIERIDSKDIRDLIPNIGYTRDDRNRHMHRIGNLVCTLQNNSVSTVASFVSPYKESRRAIREMVRNNIIVYVKADIETCKKRDHKGAYAKALSGEFKNFPGVDEVYEEPEHAEVVVDTDALSVDKSVEVIVKYVKKHYIK
;
A
#
# COMPACT_ATOMS: atom_id res chain seq x y z
N MET A 1 -9.04 12.74 6.64
CA MET A 1 -8.89 13.34 5.29
C MET A 1 -10.28 13.68 4.78
N TYR A 2 -10.58 14.95 4.49
CA TYR A 2 -11.84 15.28 3.83
C TYR A 2 -11.69 14.99 2.34
N LYS A 3 -12.34 13.92 1.88
CA LYS A 3 -12.42 13.60 0.45
C LYS A 3 -13.33 14.64 -0.20
N GLU A 4 -12.78 15.48 -1.09
CA GLU A 4 -13.59 16.27 -2.02
C GLU A 4 -14.45 15.29 -2.81
N THR A 5 -15.75 15.27 -2.53
CA THR A 5 -16.68 14.44 -3.31
C THR A 5 -16.92 15.11 -4.65
N ASN A 6 -17.01 14.32 -5.72
CA ASN A 6 -17.31 14.83 -7.06
C ASN A 6 -18.54 15.75 -7.05
N LYS A 7 -19.57 15.43 -6.24
CA LYS A 7 -20.77 16.27 -6.05
C LYS A 7 -20.45 17.65 -5.47
N ARG A 8 -19.61 17.74 -4.43
CA ARG A 8 -19.25 19.01 -3.79
C ARG A 8 -18.45 19.90 -4.73
N SER A 9 -17.51 19.32 -5.47
CA SER A 9 -16.69 20.05 -6.46
C SER A 9 -17.56 20.60 -7.60
N LEU A 10 -18.51 19.78 -8.08
CA LEU A 10 -19.46 20.15 -9.13
C LEU A 10 -20.40 21.28 -8.65
N ILE A 11 -20.92 21.20 -7.42
CA ILE A 11 -21.77 22.25 -6.84
C ILE A 11 -21.00 23.57 -6.70
N LYS A 12 -19.77 23.55 -6.17
CA LYS A 12 -18.92 24.76 -6.07
C LYS A 12 -18.66 25.39 -7.44
N GLY A 13 -18.41 24.56 -8.45
CA GLY A 13 -18.20 25.03 -9.83
C GLY A 13 -19.45 25.66 -10.44
N VAL A 14 -20.63 25.07 -10.20
CA VAL A 14 -21.92 25.60 -10.69
C VAL A 14 -22.28 26.90 -9.97
N THR A 15 -22.19 26.96 -8.65
CA THR A 15 -22.56 28.16 -7.88
C THR A 15 -21.66 29.35 -8.23
N TRP A 16 -20.35 29.14 -8.35
CA TRP A 16 -19.42 30.19 -8.78
C TRP A 16 -19.71 30.67 -10.20
N ARG A 17 -20.07 29.76 -11.13
CA ARG A 17 -20.41 30.14 -12.51
C ARG A 17 -21.69 30.96 -12.60
N ILE A 18 -22.71 30.63 -11.80
CA ILE A 18 -23.94 31.43 -11.75
C ILE A 18 -23.61 32.86 -11.32
N VAL A 19 -22.87 33.02 -10.20
CA VAL A 19 -22.47 34.34 -9.69
C VAL A 19 -21.65 35.13 -10.72
N ALA A 20 -20.66 34.49 -11.35
CA ALA A 20 -19.83 35.14 -12.35
C ALA A 20 -20.63 35.60 -13.57
N THR A 21 -21.55 34.77 -14.06
CA THR A 21 -22.37 35.07 -15.24
C THR A 21 -23.38 36.18 -14.95
N THR A 22 -24.03 36.14 -13.79
CA THR A 22 -24.95 37.20 -13.35
C THR A 22 -24.24 38.54 -13.21
N THR A 23 -22.99 38.54 -12.75
CA THR A 23 -22.19 39.77 -12.64
C THR A 23 -21.87 40.35 -14.01
N THR A 24 -21.47 39.52 -15.00
CA THR A 24 -21.25 40.00 -16.37
C THR A 24 -22.52 40.55 -17.00
N MET A 25 -23.66 39.85 -16.83
CA MET A 25 -24.95 40.32 -17.33
C MET A 25 -25.31 41.69 -16.74
N LEU A 26 -25.11 41.89 -15.43
CA LEU A 26 -25.34 43.17 -14.75
C LEU A 26 -24.44 44.28 -15.30
N ILE A 27 -23.14 44.02 -15.47
CA ILE A 27 -22.20 45.01 -16.01
C ILE A 27 -22.61 45.41 -17.44
N VAL A 28 -22.87 44.44 -18.32
CA VAL A 28 -23.27 44.73 -19.70
C VAL A 28 -24.59 45.48 -19.74
N TYR A 29 -25.54 45.14 -18.87
CA TYR A 29 -26.81 45.87 -18.79
C TYR A 29 -26.63 47.32 -18.35
N VAL A 30 -25.80 47.58 -17.33
CA VAL A 30 -25.53 48.94 -16.83
C VAL A 30 -24.87 49.82 -17.88
N PHE A 31 -23.96 49.27 -18.71
CA PHE A 31 -23.25 50.05 -19.72
C PHE A 31 -24.05 50.29 -21.01
N PHE A 32 -24.86 49.33 -21.44
CA PHE A 32 -25.53 49.38 -22.76
C PHE A 32 -27.05 49.60 -22.65
N GLY A 33 -27.66 49.49 -21.48
CA GLY A 33 -29.11 49.62 -21.25
C GLY A 33 -29.96 48.53 -21.91
N ARG A 34 -29.31 47.50 -22.48
CA ARG A 34 -29.91 46.50 -23.37
C ARG A 34 -29.84 45.10 -22.76
N LEU A 35 -31.00 44.59 -22.33
CA LEU A 35 -31.14 43.31 -21.64
C LEU A 35 -30.81 42.12 -22.56
N ASP A 36 -31.14 42.23 -23.85
CA ASP A 36 -30.85 41.23 -24.88
C ASP A 36 -29.34 41.03 -25.08
N LEU A 37 -28.57 42.13 -25.18
CA LEU A 37 -27.11 42.08 -25.28
C LEU A 37 -26.48 41.51 -24.01
N ALA A 38 -27.01 41.86 -22.84
CA ALA A 38 -26.53 41.35 -21.56
C ALA A 38 -26.70 39.84 -21.44
N ILE A 39 -27.90 39.32 -21.76
CA ILE A 39 -28.20 37.89 -21.71
C ILE A 39 -27.34 37.11 -22.73
N ALA A 40 -27.27 37.58 -23.98
CA ALA A 40 -26.49 36.93 -25.03
C ALA A 40 -25.00 36.86 -24.65
N THR A 41 -24.45 37.96 -24.12
CA THR A 41 -23.05 38.04 -23.69
C THR A 41 -22.76 37.07 -22.54
N GLY A 42 -23.63 37.06 -21.51
CA GLY A 42 -23.46 36.15 -20.36
C GLY A 42 -23.56 34.66 -20.74
N LEU A 43 -24.47 34.30 -21.66
CA LEU A 43 -24.58 32.92 -22.17
C LEU A 43 -23.34 32.52 -22.98
N LEU A 44 -22.90 33.36 -23.92
CA LEU A 44 -21.72 33.11 -24.74
C LEU A 44 -20.45 32.97 -23.88
N GLU A 45 -20.27 33.87 -22.92
CA GLU A 45 -19.15 33.84 -21.98
C GLU A 45 -19.14 32.55 -21.15
N SER A 46 -20.31 32.12 -20.68
CA SER A 46 -20.46 30.89 -19.90
C SER A 46 -20.00 29.66 -20.69
N VAL A 47 -20.49 29.51 -21.92
CA VAL A 47 -20.13 28.39 -22.80
C VAL A 47 -18.63 28.41 -23.09
N LEU A 48 -18.08 29.58 -23.43
CA LEU A 48 -16.66 29.73 -23.71
C LEU A 48 -15.79 29.37 -22.49
N LYS A 49 -16.15 29.85 -21.30
CA LYS A 49 -15.43 29.54 -20.05
C LYS A 49 -15.53 28.08 -19.66
N ILE A 50 -16.62 27.38 -19.99
CA ILE A 50 -16.73 25.93 -19.81
C ILE A 50 -15.73 25.22 -20.72
N GLY A 51 -15.70 25.57 -22.01
CA GLY A 51 -14.75 25.01 -22.97
C GLY A 51 -13.29 25.27 -22.58
N LEU A 52 -12.96 26.51 -22.21
CA LEU A 52 -11.62 26.91 -21.77
C LEU A 52 -11.20 26.20 -20.49
N PHE A 53 -12.10 26.06 -19.51
CA PHE A 53 -11.80 25.32 -18.27
C PHE A 53 -11.53 23.84 -18.56
N TRP A 54 -12.34 23.21 -19.42
CA TRP A 54 -12.14 21.81 -19.81
C TRP A 54 -10.79 21.61 -20.52
N LEU A 55 -10.43 22.51 -21.44
CA LEU A 55 -9.10 22.50 -22.10
C LEU A 55 -7.97 22.72 -21.08
N HIS A 56 -8.13 23.68 -20.17
CA HIS A 56 -7.16 23.97 -19.12
C HIS A 56 -6.98 22.77 -18.20
N GLU A 57 -8.05 22.12 -17.75
CA GLU A 57 -7.99 20.90 -16.92
C GLU A 57 -7.26 19.77 -17.65
N LYS A 58 -7.58 19.53 -18.93
CA LYS A 58 -6.86 18.55 -19.76
C LYS A 58 -5.37 18.87 -19.90
N ALA A 59 -5.02 20.15 -20.02
CA ALA A 59 -3.63 20.59 -20.05
C ALA A 59 -2.95 20.37 -18.69
N TRP A 60 -3.61 20.72 -17.59
CA TRP A 60 -3.11 20.57 -16.23
C TRP A 60 -2.94 19.13 -15.78
N LEU A 61 -3.73 18.19 -16.30
CA LEU A 61 -3.53 16.76 -16.07
C LEU A 61 -2.16 16.28 -16.59
N LYS A 62 -1.66 16.86 -17.70
CA LYS A 62 -0.32 16.58 -18.24
C LYS A 62 0.79 17.27 -17.46
N VAL A 63 0.49 18.38 -16.79
CA VAL A 63 1.45 19.11 -15.97
C VAL A 63 1.69 18.37 -14.65
N ARG A 64 2.95 18.01 -14.38
CA ARG A 64 3.38 17.31 -13.17
C ARG A 64 3.82 18.23 -12.04
N TRP A 65 3.87 19.54 -12.31
CA TRP A 65 4.28 20.55 -11.33
C TRP A 65 3.39 20.51 -10.08
N GLY A 66 4.00 20.51 -8.89
CA GLY A 66 3.31 20.43 -7.60
C GLY A 66 2.86 19.03 -7.16
N LYS A 67 2.90 18.00 -8.00
CA LYS A 67 2.61 16.61 -7.60
C LYS A 67 3.85 16.00 -6.93
N LYS A 68 3.80 15.81 -5.60
CA LYS A 68 4.78 14.98 -4.88
C LYS A 68 4.36 13.53 -4.97
N ARG A 69 5.21 12.68 -5.54
CA ARG A 69 5.00 11.24 -5.53
C ARG A 69 5.29 10.75 -4.11
N ILE A 70 4.36 9.98 -3.54
CA ILE A 70 4.67 9.21 -2.33
C ILE A 70 5.66 8.15 -2.76
N GLU A 71 6.88 8.21 -2.22
CA GLU A 71 7.87 7.16 -2.45
C GLU A 71 7.40 5.91 -1.72
N PRO A 72 7.02 4.83 -2.45
CA PRO A 72 6.46 3.66 -1.81
C PRO A 72 7.56 2.88 -1.09
N PHE A 73 7.16 2.12 -0.08
CA PHE A 73 8.03 1.20 0.64
C PHE A 73 7.42 -0.20 0.70
N ASN A 74 8.22 -1.19 1.03
CA ASN A 74 7.77 -2.56 1.24
C ASN A 74 8.17 -3.03 2.63
N LEU A 75 7.19 -3.29 3.49
CA LEU A 75 7.39 -4.00 4.75
C LEU A 75 7.34 -5.50 4.49
N TRP A 76 8.48 -6.15 4.56
CA TRP A 76 8.60 -7.59 4.33
C TRP A 76 8.80 -8.35 5.64
N PHE A 77 7.73 -8.94 6.15
CA PHE A 77 7.74 -9.78 7.34
C PHE A 77 8.28 -11.17 7.02
N THR A 78 9.29 -11.59 7.78
CA THR A 78 9.92 -12.93 7.73
C THR A 78 10.02 -13.53 9.12
N GLY A 79 10.04 -14.86 9.23
CA GLY A 79 10.09 -15.58 10.50
C GLY A 79 9.48 -16.98 10.40
N LEU A 80 9.71 -17.81 11.42
CA LEU A 80 9.19 -19.18 11.50
C LEU A 80 7.65 -19.26 11.38
N PRO A 81 7.07 -20.35 10.84
CA PRO A 81 5.63 -20.57 10.91
C PRO A 81 5.10 -20.38 12.35
N LEU A 82 3.95 -19.71 12.51
CA LEU A 82 3.39 -19.36 13.83
C LEU A 82 4.23 -18.42 14.71
N SER A 83 5.24 -17.73 14.17
CA SER A 83 5.95 -16.66 14.91
C SER A 83 5.11 -15.40 15.17
N GLY A 84 3.91 -15.29 14.59
CA GLY A 84 3.03 -14.12 14.77
C GLY A 84 3.06 -13.11 13.61
N LYS A 85 3.76 -13.40 12.51
CA LYS A 85 3.86 -12.52 11.31
C LYS A 85 2.54 -11.95 10.85
N THR A 86 1.56 -12.79 10.47
CA THR A 86 0.27 -12.34 9.93
C THR A 86 -0.43 -11.43 10.93
N THR A 87 -0.53 -11.83 12.20
CA THR A 87 -1.17 -11.04 13.27
C THR A 87 -0.55 -9.66 13.45
N ILE A 88 0.78 -9.56 13.44
CA ILE A 88 1.47 -8.27 13.56
C ILE A 88 1.33 -7.46 12.28
N ALA A 89 1.49 -8.09 11.11
CA ALA A 89 1.38 -7.45 9.80
C ALA A 89 -0.01 -6.84 9.56
N ASP A 90 -1.09 -7.55 9.93
CA ASP A 90 -2.46 -7.07 9.79
C ASP A 90 -2.70 -5.83 10.65
N LYS A 91 -2.29 -5.86 11.93
CA LYS A 91 -2.38 -4.70 12.82
C LYS A 91 -1.50 -3.53 12.37
N VAL A 92 -0.30 -3.80 11.85
CA VAL A 92 0.57 -2.75 11.27
C VAL A 92 -0.12 -2.13 10.05
N PHE A 93 -0.70 -2.94 9.17
CA PHE A 93 -1.45 -2.48 8.02
C PHE A 93 -2.62 -1.58 8.43
N GLU A 94 -3.46 -2.01 9.38
CA GLU A 94 -4.57 -1.20 9.92
C GLU A 94 -4.11 0.15 10.50
N GLN A 95 -2.93 0.22 11.12
CA GLN A 95 -2.39 1.47 11.66
C GLN A 95 -1.82 2.39 10.58
N LEU A 96 -1.23 1.83 9.52
CA LEU A 96 -0.68 2.59 8.40
C LEU A 96 -1.75 3.05 7.43
N GLU A 97 -2.82 2.27 7.24
CA GLU A 97 -3.98 2.63 6.41
C GLU A 97 -4.65 3.94 6.91
N LYS A 98 -4.66 4.15 8.23
CA LYS A 98 -5.15 5.40 8.86
C LYS A 98 -4.36 6.65 8.45
N LEU A 99 -3.18 6.50 7.85
CA LEU A 99 -2.37 7.61 7.35
C LEU A 99 -2.79 8.08 5.95
N ASP A 100 -3.78 7.40 5.34
CA ASP A 100 -4.34 7.72 4.02
C ASP A 100 -3.29 7.76 2.90
N ILE A 101 -2.32 6.85 3.00
CA ILE A 101 -1.33 6.56 1.96
C ILE A 101 -1.78 5.33 1.17
N PRO A 102 -1.50 5.24 -0.14
CA PRO A 102 -1.75 4.02 -0.89
C PRO A 102 -0.88 2.88 -0.35
N ILE A 103 -1.51 1.86 0.24
CA ILE A 103 -0.84 0.71 0.84
C ILE A 103 -1.68 -0.54 0.67
N GLU A 104 -1.05 -1.69 0.44
CA GLU A 104 -1.73 -2.98 0.24
C GLU A 104 -1.15 -4.09 1.13
N ARG A 105 -2.03 -4.98 1.59
CA ARG A 105 -1.68 -6.13 2.43
C ARG A 105 -1.51 -7.38 1.56
N ILE A 106 -0.38 -8.07 1.72
CA ILE A 106 -0.05 -9.28 0.96
C ILE A 106 0.36 -10.41 1.93
N ASP A 107 -0.54 -11.35 2.21
CA ASP A 107 -0.20 -12.55 2.99
C ASP A 107 -0.02 -13.78 2.10
N SER A 108 0.90 -14.66 2.52
CA SER A 108 1.08 -15.97 1.90
C SER A 108 -0.21 -16.80 1.83
N LYS A 109 -1.14 -16.67 2.78
CA LYS A 109 -2.40 -17.43 2.76
C LYS A 109 -3.34 -16.97 1.65
N ASP A 110 -3.37 -15.67 1.38
CA ASP A 110 -4.30 -15.09 0.42
C ASP A 110 -3.81 -15.26 -1.02
N ILE A 111 -2.51 -15.09 -1.23
CA ILE A 111 -1.93 -15.13 -2.59
C ILE A 111 -1.66 -16.55 -3.08
N ARG A 112 -1.44 -17.50 -2.19
CA ARG A 112 -0.97 -18.84 -2.60
C ARG A 112 -2.00 -19.61 -3.41
N ASP A 113 -3.28 -19.42 -3.14
CA ASP A 113 -4.34 -20.05 -3.93
C ASP A 113 -4.59 -19.32 -5.26
N LEU A 114 -4.14 -18.06 -5.38
CA LEU A 114 -4.28 -17.24 -6.59
C LEU A 114 -3.15 -17.48 -7.61
N ILE A 115 -1.97 -17.89 -7.15
CA ILE A 115 -0.81 -18.12 -8.01
C ILE A 115 -0.71 -19.63 -8.29
N PRO A 116 -0.82 -20.09 -9.55
CA PRO A 116 -0.72 -21.52 -9.86
C PRO A 116 0.72 -22.03 -9.77
N ASN A 117 0.85 -23.37 -9.67
CA ASN A 117 2.13 -24.10 -9.69
C ASN A 117 3.09 -23.68 -8.57
N ILE A 118 2.58 -23.63 -7.34
CA ILE A 118 3.40 -23.39 -6.15
C ILE A 118 3.60 -24.70 -5.41
N GLY A 119 4.85 -25.14 -5.29
CA GLY A 119 5.23 -26.22 -4.40
C GLY A 119 5.82 -25.73 -3.08
N TYR A 120 6.43 -26.66 -2.35
CA TYR A 120 7.09 -26.40 -1.07
C TYR A 120 8.59 -26.68 -1.10
N THR A 121 9.13 -27.09 -2.26
CA THR A 121 10.57 -27.26 -2.44
C THR A 121 11.28 -25.91 -2.36
N ARG A 122 12.60 -25.93 -2.13
CA ARG A 122 13.43 -24.73 -2.14
C ARG A 122 13.30 -23.92 -3.44
N ASP A 123 13.33 -24.59 -4.58
CA ASP A 123 13.17 -23.95 -5.89
C ASP A 123 11.78 -23.34 -6.07
N ASP A 124 10.72 -24.07 -5.69
CA ASP A 124 9.34 -23.55 -5.76
C ASP A 124 9.16 -22.29 -4.92
N ARG A 125 9.72 -22.29 -3.71
CA ARG A 125 9.68 -21.13 -2.81
C ARG A 125 10.47 -19.97 -3.37
N ASN A 126 11.67 -20.20 -3.89
CA ASN A 126 12.47 -19.17 -4.56
C ASN A 126 11.71 -18.57 -5.74
N ARG A 127 11.13 -19.39 -6.63
CA ARG A 127 10.31 -18.91 -7.75
C ARG A 127 9.08 -18.13 -7.28
N HIS A 128 8.40 -18.62 -6.25
CA HIS A 128 7.25 -17.92 -5.68
C HIS A 128 7.67 -16.55 -5.12
N MET A 129 8.77 -16.45 -4.36
CA MET A 129 9.27 -15.17 -3.85
C MET A 129 9.59 -14.20 -4.99
N HIS A 130 10.20 -14.64 -6.10
CA HIS A 130 10.43 -13.76 -7.25
C HIS A 130 9.12 -13.25 -7.87
N ARG A 131 8.07 -14.10 -7.98
CA ARG A 131 6.75 -13.66 -8.45
C ARG A 131 6.14 -12.60 -7.53
N ILE A 132 6.24 -12.80 -6.22
CA ILE A 132 5.80 -11.80 -5.23
C ILE A 132 6.62 -10.51 -5.36
N GLY A 133 7.94 -10.60 -5.54
CA GLY A 133 8.80 -9.43 -5.78
C GLY A 133 8.36 -8.61 -6.99
N ASN A 134 8.00 -9.28 -8.10
CA ASN A 134 7.47 -8.62 -9.29
C ASN A 134 6.11 -7.94 -9.04
N LEU A 135 5.23 -8.58 -8.26
CA LEU A 135 3.96 -7.98 -7.84
C LEU A 135 4.20 -6.71 -7.01
N VAL A 136 5.09 -6.78 -6.02
CA VAL A 136 5.46 -5.63 -5.19
C VAL A 136 6.06 -4.51 -6.05
N CYS A 137 6.97 -4.81 -6.98
CA CYS A 137 7.52 -3.83 -7.91
C CYS A 137 6.42 -3.15 -8.75
N THR A 138 5.46 -3.92 -9.25
CA THR A 138 4.31 -3.40 -10.01
C THR A 138 3.46 -2.44 -9.16
N LEU A 139 3.19 -2.79 -7.91
CA LEU A 139 2.47 -1.92 -6.96
C LEU A 139 3.26 -0.64 -6.67
N GLN A 140 4.56 -0.76 -6.41
CA GLN A 140 5.44 0.39 -6.20
C GLN A 140 5.53 1.30 -7.43
N ASN A 141 5.46 0.75 -8.64
CA ASN A 141 5.40 1.54 -9.87
C ASN A 141 4.09 2.34 -10.00
N ASN A 142 3.06 2.00 -9.22
CA ASN A 142 1.82 2.75 -9.06
C ASN A 142 1.78 3.57 -7.75
N SER A 143 2.93 3.73 -7.07
CA SER A 143 3.07 4.46 -5.80
C SER A 143 2.30 3.83 -4.63
N VAL A 144 2.07 2.52 -4.70
CA VAL A 144 1.44 1.73 -3.65
C VAL A 144 2.52 1.07 -2.80
N SER A 145 2.50 1.33 -1.49
CA SER A 145 3.36 0.65 -0.52
C SER A 145 2.78 -0.73 -0.18
N THR A 146 3.58 -1.63 0.40
CA THR A 146 3.12 -3.00 0.68
C THR A 146 3.46 -3.46 2.08
N VAL A 147 2.56 -4.25 2.67
CA VAL A 147 2.78 -5.01 3.91
C VAL A 147 2.70 -6.50 3.58
N ALA A 148 3.86 -7.08 3.29
CA ALA A 148 4.03 -8.45 2.83
C ALA A 148 4.43 -9.38 3.98
N SER A 149 3.78 -10.53 4.13
CA SER A 149 4.10 -11.52 5.17
C SER A 149 4.28 -12.92 4.60
N PHE A 150 5.52 -13.40 4.68
CA PHE A 150 5.92 -14.69 4.17
C PHE A 150 6.88 -15.38 5.14
N VAL A 151 6.90 -16.71 5.15
CA VAL A 151 7.95 -17.41 5.91
C VAL A 151 9.33 -17.03 5.36
N SER A 152 9.48 -17.02 4.02
CA SER A 152 10.72 -16.63 3.32
C SER A 152 12.00 -17.16 3.99
N PRO A 153 12.14 -18.50 4.12
CA PRO A 153 13.13 -19.12 5.00
C PRO A 153 14.58 -18.95 4.50
N TYR A 154 14.80 -18.75 3.21
CA TYR A 154 16.15 -18.65 2.65
C TYR A 154 16.62 -17.19 2.52
N LYS A 155 17.88 -16.96 2.88
CA LYS A 155 18.62 -15.70 2.71
C LYS A 155 18.65 -15.27 1.26
N GLU A 156 18.82 -16.21 0.34
CA GLU A 156 18.83 -15.95 -1.11
C GLU A 156 17.54 -15.28 -1.58
N SER A 157 16.37 -15.79 -1.20
CA SER A 157 15.10 -15.20 -1.64
C SER A 157 14.91 -13.80 -1.05
N ARG A 158 15.30 -13.60 0.21
CA ARG A 158 15.22 -12.27 0.85
C ARG A 158 16.18 -11.25 0.22
N ARG A 159 17.38 -11.70 -0.19
CA ARG A 159 18.34 -10.88 -0.95
C ARG A 159 17.76 -10.51 -2.31
N ALA A 160 17.20 -11.46 -3.04
CA ALA A 160 16.55 -11.19 -4.33
C ALA A 160 15.42 -10.16 -4.18
N ILE A 161 14.55 -10.29 -3.18
CA ILE A 161 13.51 -9.29 -2.91
C ILE A 161 14.10 -7.90 -2.64
N ARG A 162 15.18 -7.80 -1.86
CA ARG A 162 15.87 -6.51 -1.62
C ARG A 162 16.39 -5.86 -2.90
N GLU A 163 16.90 -6.65 -3.83
CA GLU A 163 17.41 -6.16 -5.11
C GLU A 163 16.28 -5.77 -6.07
N MET A 164 15.13 -6.44 -5.98
CA MET A 164 13.98 -6.22 -6.87
C MET A 164 13.10 -5.02 -6.49
N VAL A 165 12.97 -4.71 -5.20
CA VAL A 165 11.99 -3.72 -4.71
C VAL A 165 12.67 -2.50 -4.09
N ARG A 166 12.03 -1.34 -4.20
CA ARG A 166 12.53 -0.07 -3.63
C ARG A 166 12.15 0.03 -2.17
N ASN A 167 12.99 0.67 -1.36
CA ASN A 167 12.70 0.94 0.06
C ASN A 167 12.22 -0.31 0.81
N ASN A 168 12.93 -1.43 0.64
CA ASN A 168 12.59 -2.69 1.28
C ASN A 168 12.98 -2.69 2.75
N ILE A 169 12.05 -3.05 3.63
CA ILE A 169 12.23 -3.08 5.08
C ILE A 169 11.92 -4.50 5.52
N ILE A 170 12.96 -5.27 5.82
CA ILE A 170 12.82 -6.61 6.37
C ILE A 170 12.47 -6.48 7.86
N VAL A 171 11.27 -6.94 8.19
CA VAL A 171 10.79 -7.08 9.57
C VAL A 171 10.97 -8.53 9.98
N TYR A 172 11.97 -8.81 10.81
CA TYR A 172 12.18 -10.14 11.35
C TYR A 172 11.32 -10.35 12.59
N VAL A 173 10.35 -11.25 12.47
CA VAL A 173 9.50 -11.69 13.58
C VAL A 173 10.14 -12.91 14.20
N LYS A 174 10.99 -12.65 15.20
CA LYS A 174 11.73 -13.65 15.95
C LYS A 174 10.82 -14.36 16.95
N ALA A 175 10.92 -15.67 17.00
CA ALA A 175 10.28 -16.53 17.98
C ALA A 175 11.07 -17.83 18.03
N ASP A 176 11.25 -18.37 19.22
CA ASP A 176 11.83 -19.69 19.41
C ASP A 176 10.90 -20.77 18.84
N ILE A 177 11.49 -21.82 18.27
CA ILE A 177 10.72 -22.90 17.67
C ILE A 177 9.80 -23.59 18.69
N GLU A 178 10.24 -23.73 19.93
CA GLU A 178 9.44 -24.33 21.00
C GLU A 178 8.21 -23.47 21.32
N THR A 179 8.34 -22.14 21.28
CA THR A 179 7.17 -21.26 21.39
C THR A 179 6.26 -21.40 20.19
N CYS A 180 6.80 -21.47 18.97
CA CYS A 180 6.00 -21.69 17.77
C CYS A 180 5.21 -23.01 17.81
N LYS A 181 5.83 -24.10 18.29
CA LYS A 181 5.16 -25.40 18.51
C LYS A 181 4.05 -25.30 19.55
N LYS A 182 4.27 -24.60 20.67
CA LYS A 182 3.23 -24.37 21.69
C LYS A 182 2.03 -23.57 21.14
N ARG A 183 2.25 -22.71 20.15
CA ARG A 183 1.21 -21.92 19.46
C ARG A 183 0.46 -22.71 18.36
N ASP A 184 0.79 -23.99 18.15
CA ASP A 184 0.28 -24.82 17.05
C ASP A 184 -1.17 -25.31 17.22
N HIS A 185 -2.09 -24.36 17.21
CA HIS A 185 -3.53 -24.60 17.23
C HIS A 185 -4.06 -25.32 15.98
N LYS A 186 -3.31 -25.37 14.87
CA LYS A 186 -3.72 -26.02 13.61
C LYS A 186 -3.03 -27.36 13.35
N GLY A 187 -2.15 -27.79 14.24
CA GLY A 187 -1.38 -29.03 14.09
C GLY A 187 -0.38 -29.01 12.92
N ALA A 188 0.05 -27.84 12.45
CA ALA A 188 1.00 -27.75 11.33
C ALA A 188 2.39 -28.28 11.70
N TYR A 189 2.88 -27.98 12.91
CA TYR A 189 4.13 -28.54 13.43
C TYR A 189 3.98 -30.02 13.78
N ALA A 190 2.82 -30.44 14.32
CA ALA A 190 2.55 -31.85 14.57
C ALA A 190 2.61 -32.70 13.27
N LYS A 191 2.01 -32.20 12.19
CA LYS A 191 2.04 -32.82 10.86
C LYS A 191 3.44 -32.82 10.23
N ALA A 192 4.23 -31.78 10.48
CA ALA A 192 5.62 -31.75 10.03
C ALA A 192 6.47 -32.80 10.78
N LEU A 193 6.30 -32.91 12.10
CA LEU A 193 7.01 -33.88 12.94
C LEU A 193 6.64 -35.33 12.62
N SER A 194 5.40 -35.59 12.20
CA SER A 194 4.96 -36.93 11.73
C SER A 194 5.42 -37.25 10.31
N GLY A 195 6.04 -36.31 9.59
CA GLY A 195 6.46 -36.47 8.20
C GLY A 195 5.35 -36.30 7.16
N GLU A 196 4.13 -35.93 7.56
CA GLU A 196 3.02 -35.62 6.65
C GLU A 196 3.33 -34.35 5.83
N PHE A 197 3.90 -33.34 6.47
CA PHE A 197 4.40 -32.14 5.79
C PHE A 197 5.91 -32.19 5.63
N LYS A 198 6.37 -32.17 4.37
CA LYS A 198 7.78 -32.11 3.99
C LYS A 198 8.22 -30.68 3.68
N ASN A 199 9.51 -30.42 3.84
CA ASN A 199 10.18 -29.14 3.70
C ASN A 199 9.58 -28.06 4.62
N PHE A 200 9.34 -28.37 5.89
CA PHE A 200 8.74 -27.43 6.85
C PHE A 200 9.82 -26.64 7.61
N PRO A 201 9.86 -25.30 7.49
CA PRO A 201 10.88 -24.48 8.14
C PRO A 201 10.87 -24.59 9.66
N GLY A 202 12.03 -24.92 10.23
CA GLY A 202 12.25 -25.19 11.65
C GLY A 202 12.19 -26.66 12.02
N VAL A 203 11.60 -27.54 11.20
CA VAL A 203 11.48 -28.97 11.54
C VAL A 203 12.46 -29.79 10.70
N ASP A 204 12.14 -30.01 9.43
CA ASP A 204 12.95 -30.79 8.48
C ASP A 204 13.67 -29.87 7.47
N GLU A 205 13.45 -28.56 7.55
CA GLU A 205 14.15 -27.56 6.76
C GLU A 205 14.67 -26.41 7.61
N VAL A 206 15.87 -25.92 7.32
CA VAL A 206 16.50 -24.82 8.06
C VAL A 206 15.83 -23.49 7.71
N TYR A 207 15.44 -22.73 8.74
CA TYR A 207 15.12 -21.32 8.60
C TYR A 207 16.41 -20.51 8.77
N GLU A 208 16.88 -19.88 7.71
CA GLU A 208 18.07 -19.03 7.77
C GLU A 208 17.63 -17.68 8.35
N GLU A 209 18.10 -17.31 9.55
CA GLU A 209 17.76 -16.03 10.15
C GLU A 209 18.31 -14.84 9.32
N PRO A 210 17.62 -13.69 9.28
CA PRO A 210 18.10 -12.52 8.55
C PRO A 210 19.23 -11.81 9.32
N GLU A 211 20.44 -11.82 8.77
CA GLU A 211 21.62 -11.15 9.35
C GLU A 211 21.49 -9.62 9.45
N HIS A 212 20.69 -9.01 8.58
CA HIS A 212 20.59 -7.56 8.45
C HIS A 212 19.14 -7.08 8.39
N ALA A 213 18.27 -7.45 9.32
CA ALA A 213 16.91 -6.92 9.34
C ALA A 213 16.87 -5.44 9.80
N GLU A 214 16.08 -4.60 9.13
CA GLU A 214 15.86 -3.20 9.52
C GLU A 214 15.09 -3.10 10.84
N VAL A 215 14.17 -4.04 11.08
CA VAL A 215 13.41 -4.13 12.32
C VAL A 215 13.38 -5.58 12.78
N VAL A 216 13.72 -5.82 14.05
CA VAL A 216 13.58 -7.12 14.71
C VAL A 216 12.56 -6.98 15.83
N VAL A 217 11.57 -7.87 15.84
CA VAL A 217 10.56 -7.97 16.90
C VAL A 217 10.57 -9.39 17.45
N ASP A 218 10.99 -9.50 18.70
CA ASP A 218 10.99 -10.74 19.45
C ASP A 218 9.63 -10.96 20.10
N THR A 219 8.88 -11.92 19.59
CA THR A 219 7.51 -12.22 20.05
C THR A 219 7.46 -13.13 21.27
N ASP A 220 8.60 -13.60 21.77
CA ASP A 220 8.68 -14.29 23.05
C ASP A 220 8.71 -13.25 24.19
N ALA A 221 9.31 -12.09 23.96
CA ALA A 221 9.42 -11.01 24.93
C ALA A 221 8.41 -9.86 24.74
N LEU A 222 8.04 -9.54 23.49
CA LEU A 222 7.17 -8.41 23.18
C LEU A 222 5.72 -8.85 22.95
N SER A 223 4.79 -8.06 23.45
CA SER A 223 3.39 -8.17 23.04
C SER A 223 3.21 -7.76 21.58
N VAL A 224 2.10 -8.21 20.99
CA VAL A 224 1.72 -7.83 19.62
C VAL A 224 1.64 -6.31 19.48
N ASP A 225 1.01 -5.61 20.42
CA ASP A 225 0.81 -4.16 20.31
C ASP A 225 2.12 -3.38 20.42
N LYS A 226 3.05 -3.79 21.29
CA LYS A 226 4.41 -3.22 21.35
C LYS A 226 5.19 -3.47 20.05
N SER A 227 5.06 -4.66 19.48
CA SER A 227 5.70 -5.01 18.20
C SER A 227 5.19 -4.12 17.06
N VAL A 228 3.87 -3.90 17.00
CA VAL A 228 3.22 -3.00 16.04
C VAL A 228 3.73 -1.56 16.23
N GLU A 229 3.80 -1.08 17.47
CA GLU A 229 4.28 0.28 17.79
C GLU A 229 5.71 0.51 17.27
N VAL A 230 6.62 -0.43 17.51
CA VAL A 230 8.03 -0.36 17.05
C VAL A 230 8.09 -0.23 15.52
N ILE A 231 7.35 -1.09 14.80
CA ILE A 231 7.36 -1.11 13.33
C ILE A 231 6.75 0.18 12.77
N VAL A 232 5.58 0.59 13.26
CA VAL A 232 4.90 1.80 12.80
C VAL A 232 5.73 3.04 13.08
N LYS A 233 6.39 3.12 14.24
CA LYS A 233 7.29 4.23 14.59
C LYS A 233 8.48 4.30 13.64
N TYR A 234 9.07 3.16 13.28
CA TYR A 234 10.15 3.09 12.29
C TYR A 234 9.68 3.62 10.93
N VAL A 235 8.54 3.10 10.42
CA VAL A 235 7.99 3.53 9.12
C VAL A 235 7.69 5.02 9.10
N LYS A 236 7.04 5.53 10.15
CA LYS A 236 6.72 6.96 10.24
C LYS A 236 7.99 7.80 10.19
N LYS A 237 8.99 7.48 11.02
CA LYS A 237 10.25 8.23 11.08
C LYS A 237 10.99 8.30 9.73
N HIS A 238 10.97 7.22 8.96
CA HIS A 238 11.81 7.10 7.76
C HIS A 238 11.09 7.42 6.44
N TYR A 239 9.77 7.19 6.36
CA TYR A 239 9.02 7.25 5.11
C TYR A 239 7.82 8.18 5.14
N ILE A 240 7.29 8.52 6.33
CA ILE A 240 6.14 9.41 6.48
C ILE A 240 6.58 10.71 7.14
N LYS A 241 6.90 11.72 6.31
CA LYS A 241 7.24 13.07 6.78
C LYS A 241 6.02 13.92 7.05
#